data_AF-A0A4S2FL98-F1
#
_entry.id   AF-A0A4S2FL98-F1
#
_cell.length_a   1.000
_cell.length_b   1.000
_cell.length_c   1.000
_cell.angle_alpha   90.00
_cell.angle_beta   90.00
_cell.angle_gamma   90.00
#
_symmetry.space_group_name_H-M   'P 1'
#
loop_
_entity.id
_entity.type
_entity.pdbx_description
1 polymer ?
#
loop_
_entity_poly.entity_id
_entity_poly.type
_entity_poly.pdbx_seq_one_letter_code
_entity_poly.pdbx_strand_id
1 'polypeptide(L)'
;MRYTEKDIRNIPLTEFMAALGEKPVKSFEDMKLYYAPQRDDTEPMLVVDTNTNRWYDHATDQSGDIIDLAALKMNPTLYMDPRDFILKYMNEYEQGKELSIMARCPQPPTVVGIDIKKVKLIDFMKALGQEHPVAADGNLRIYNAPYDANPGPTMVINTETNLWRDTKSGAYGSIYDLAYELTGSCNMSELNRYIASEMAVLEKSKDKEQNTEPSKQEPDKPQRKIRL
;
A
#
# COMPACT_ATOMS: atom_id res chain seq x y z
N MET A 1 -3.07 13.47 0.09
CA MET A 1 -3.30 14.88 0.54
C MET A 1 -4.65 15.31 -0.01
N ARG A 2 -5.39 16.21 0.67
CA ARG A 2 -6.70 16.69 0.19
C ARG A 2 -6.72 18.21 0.18
N TYR A 3 -6.98 18.79 -0.98
CA TYR A 3 -7.14 20.23 -1.17
C TYR A 3 -8.47 20.72 -0.62
N THR A 4 -8.42 21.92 -0.05
CA THR A 4 -9.54 22.71 0.46
C THR A 4 -9.56 24.07 -0.22
N GLU A 5 -10.63 24.84 -0.03
CA GLU A 5 -10.79 26.15 -0.66
C GLU A 5 -9.62 27.12 -0.37
N LYS A 6 -9.03 27.02 0.82
CA LYS A 6 -7.88 27.85 1.23
C LYS A 6 -6.63 27.58 0.41
N ASP A 7 -6.53 26.39 -0.17
CA ASP A 7 -5.35 25.95 -0.91
C ASP A 7 -5.38 26.43 -2.37
N ILE A 8 -6.56 26.73 -2.92
CA ILE A 8 -6.80 26.98 -4.36
C ILE A 8 -5.81 27.98 -4.96
N ARG A 9 -5.60 29.13 -4.29
CA ARG A 9 -4.73 30.19 -4.82
C ARG A 9 -3.25 29.79 -4.91
N ASN A 10 -2.85 28.78 -4.15
CA ASN A 10 -1.47 28.31 -4.10
C ASN A 10 -1.26 27.05 -4.96
N ILE A 11 -2.31 26.53 -5.61
CA ILE A 11 -2.19 25.38 -6.51
C ILE A 11 -1.45 25.86 -7.77
N PRO A 12 -0.33 25.22 -8.14
CA PRO A 12 0.34 25.53 -9.40
C PRO A 12 -0.59 25.25 -10.58
N LEU A 13 -0.73 26.22 -11.50
CA LEU A 13 -1.48 26.06 -12.74
C LEU A 13 -1.01 24.85 -13.52
N THR A 14 0.28 24.52 -13.47
CA THR A 14 0.82 23.34 -14.15
C THR A 14 0.31 22.03 -13.56
N GLU A 15 0.09 21.96 -12.23
CA GLU A 15 -0.52 20.80 -11.58
C GLU A 15 -2.01 20.71 -11.93
N PHE A 16 -2.71 21.85 -11.95
CA PHE A 16 -4.11 21.88 -12.36
C PHE A 16 -4.30 21.46 -13.82
N MET A 17 -3.46 21.94 -14.73
CA MET A 17 -3.44 21.49 -16.13
C MET A 17 -3.20 19.97 -16.21
N ALA A 18 -2.26 19.42 -15.43
CA ALA A 18 -2.04 17.98 -15.37
C ALA A 18 -3.25 17.21 -14.83
N ALA A 19 -3.95 17.74 -13.84
CA ALA A 19 -5.20 17.18 -13.31
C ALA A 19 -6.33 17.16 -14.35
N LEU A 20 -6.34 18.12 -15.28
CA LEU A 20 -7.23 18.14 -16.44
C LEU A 20 -6.80 17.18 -17.56
N GLY A 21 -5.62 16.55 -17.44
CA GLY A 21 -5.04 15.67 -18.45
C GLY A 21 -4.14 16.37 -19.47
N GLU A 22 -3.92 17.68 -19.30
CA GLU A 22 -3.14 18.49 -20.23
C GLU A 22 -1.64 18.39 -19.96
N LYS A 23 -0.86 18.32 -21.05
CA LYS A 23 0.59 18.27 -21.01
C LYS A 23 1.17 19.47 -21.75
N PRO A 24 2.27 20.06 -21.26
CA PRO A 24 2.90 21.15 -21.98
C PRO A 24 3.45 20.62 -23.30
N VAL A 25 3.16 21.33 -24.38
CA VAL A 25 3.76 21.08 -25.70
C VAL A 25 5.23 21.50 -25.67
N LYS A 26 5.54 22.59 -24.96
CA LYS A 26 6.90 23.07 -24.77
C LYS A 26 7.09 23.59 -23.36
N SER A 27 8.25 23.30 -22.79
CA SER A 27 8.67 23.86 -21.49
C SER A 27 9.88 24.76 -21.69
N PHE A 28 9.81 25.94 -21.11
CA PHE A 28 10.90 26.89 -20.93
C PHE A 28 11.27 26.93 -19.43
N GLU A 29 12.26 27.74 -19.05
CA GLU A 29 12.72 27.83 -17.65
C GLU A 29 11.56 28.20 -16.70
N ASP A 30 10.84 29.29 -17.02
CA ASP A 30 9.78 29.84 -16.18
C ASP A 30 8.40 29.86 -16.85
N MET A 31 8.28 29.24 -18.02
CA MET A 31 7.06 29.26 -18.81
C MET A 31 6.78 27.90 -19.44
N LYS A 32 5.50 27.58 -19.60
CA LYS A 32 5.06 26.35 -20.26
C LYS A 32 3.96 26.66 -21.26
N LEU A 33 4.10 26.11 -22.47
CA LEU A 33 3.16 26.30 -23.58
C LEU A 33 2.22 25.11 -23.69
N TYR A 34 0.92 25.36 -23.73
CA TYR A 34 -0.16 24.37 -23.77
C TYR A 34 -1.16 24.69 -24.89
N TYR A 35 -1.95 23.68 -25.26
CA TYR A 35 -3.24 23.91 -25.89
C TYR A 35 -4.23 24.46 -24.84
N ALA A 36 -5.14 25.34 -25.25
CA ALA A 36 -6.14 25.86 -24.35
C ALA A 36 -7.14 24.74 -23.99
N PRO A 37 -7.35 24.41 -22.70
CA PRO A 37 -8.08 23.20 -22.30
C PRO A 37 -9.56 23.21 -22.72
N GLN A 38 -10.13 24.39 -23.00
CA GLN A 38 -11.52 24.59 -23.41
C GLN A 38 -11.74 24.59 -24.93
N ARG A 39 -10.67 24.47 -25.73
CA ARG A 39 -10.71 24.58 -27.20
C ARG A 39 -9.94 23.43 -27.86
N ASP A 40 -10.27 23.15 -29.11
CA ASP A 40 -9.56 22.19 -29.95
C ASP A 40 -8.76 22.94 -31.02
N ASP A 41 -7.72 23.65 -30.57
CA ASP A 41 -6.89 24.49 -31.43
C ASP A 41 -5.84 23.66 -32.18
N THR A 42 -5.51 24.07 -33.40
CA THR A 42 -4.43 23.43 -34.18
C THR A 42 -3.04 23.78 -33.68
N GLU A 43 -2.89 24.93 -33.00
CA GLU A 43 -1.62 25.41 -32.46
C GLU A 43 -1.74 25.73 -30.96
N PRO A 44 -0.71 25.44 -30.14
CA PRO A 44 -0.74 25.76 -28.73
C PRO A 44 -0.47 27.25 -28.51
N MET A 45 -1.45 27.96 -27.93
CA MET A 45 -1.43 29.41 -27.77
C MET A 45 -1.51 29.87 -26.31
N LEU A 46 -1.68 28.93 -25.37
CA LEU A 46 -1.81 29.22 -23.94
C LEU A 46 -0.45 29.07 -23.24
N VAL A 47 0.08 30.16 -22.70
CA VAL A 47 1.32 30.19 -21.92
C VAL A 47 0.98 30.25 -20.45
N VAL A 48 1.59 29.37 -19.65
CA VAL A 48 1.55 29.40 -18.18
C VAL A 48 2.91 29.87 -17.68
N ASP A 49 2.94 31.00 -16.97
CA ASP A 49 4.11 31.50 -16.27
C ASP A 49 4.16 30.87 -14.87
N THR A 50 5.24 30.13 -14.59
CA THR A 50 5.38 29.37 -13.34
C THR A 50 5.88 30.21 -12.18
N ASN A 51 6.46 31.38 -12.43
CA ASN A 51 6.92 32.30 -11.38
C ASN A 51 5.74 33.05 -10.76
N THR A 52 4.82 33.51 -11.60
CA THR A 52 3.65 34.30 -11.19
C THR A 52 2.40 33.45 -11.01
N ASN A 53 2.43 32.19 -11.47
CA ASN A 53 1.30 31.28 -11.46
C ASN A 53 0.08 31.85 -12.20
N ARG A 54 0.33 32.47 -13.36
CA ARG A 54 -0.70 33.06 -14.23
C ARG A 54 -0.63 32.47 -15.63
N TRP A 55 -1.73 32.51 -16.35
CA TRP A 55 -1.78 32.11 -17.76
C TRP A 55 -2.09 33.31 -18.66
N TYR A 56 -1.68 33.20 -19.92
CA TYR A 56 -2.00 34.12 -21.00
C TYR A 56 -2.28 33.33 -22.29
N ASP A 57 -3.40 33.64 -22.95
CA ASP A 57 -3.83 33.02 -24.21
C ASP A 57 -3.62 34.00 -25.37
N HIS A 58 -2.64 33.71 -26.23
CA HIS A 58 -2.35 34.53 -27.41
C HIS A 58 -3.49 34.56 -28.43
N ALA A 59 -4.41 33.59 -28.42
CA ALA A 59 -5.51 33.57 -29.37
C ALA A 59 -6.71 34.44 -28.94
N THR A 60 -6.92 34.65 -27.65
CA THR A 60 -8.02 35.47 -27.11
C THR A 60 -7.57 36.78 -26.48
N ASP A 61 -6.26 36.97 -26.32
CA ASP A 61 -5.64 38.07 -25.58
C ASP A 61 -6.13 38.15 -24.12
N GLN A 62 -6.49 37.00 -23.55
CA GLN A 62 -6.95 36.87 -22.16
C GLN A 62 -5.82 36.38 -21.25
N SER A 63 -5.86 36.81 -19.99
CA SER A 63 -5.00 36.28 -18.94
C SER A 63 -5.78 36.07 -17.67
N GLY A 64 -5.26 35.24 -16.78
CA GLY A 64 -5.93 34.96 -15.52
C GLY A 64 -5.14 34.12 -14.56
N ASP A 65 -5.77 33.83 -13.43
CA ASP A 65 -5.31 32.85 -12.47
C ASP A 65 -6.02 31.49 -12.67
N ILE A 66 -5.85 30.57 -11.72
CA ILE A 66 -6.47 29.25 -11.73
C ILE A 66 -8.01 29.29 -11.73
N ILE A 67 -8.63 30.27 -11.07
CA ILE A 67 -10.09 30.42 -11.01
C ILE A 67 -10.61 30.85 -12.38
N ASP A 68 -9.93 31.78 -13.03
CA ASP A 68 -10.29 32.24 -14.38
C ASP A 68 -10.19 31.09 -15.39
N LEU A 69 -9.11 30.29 -15.32
CA LEU A 69 -8.93 29.14 -16.22
C LEU A 69 -10.00 28.06 -15.97
N ALA A 70 -10.29 27.79 -14.71
CA ALA A 70 -11.34 26.85 -14.32
C ALA A 70 -12.72 27.31 -14.81
N ALA A 71 -13.01 28.61 -14.74
CA ALA A 71 -14.27 29.18 -15.24
C ALA A 71 -14.41 29.00 -16.77
N LEU A 72 -13.31 29.08 -17.52
CA LEU A 72 -13.30 28.84 -18.96
C LEU A 72 -13.50 27.36 -19.33
N LYS A 73 -12.97 26.44 -18.51
CA LYS A 73 -13.02 25.00 -18.79
C LYS A 73 -14.28 24.31 -18.25
N MET A 74 -14.83 24.78 -17.13
CA MET A 74 -15.91 24.08 -16.45
C MET A 74 -17.17 24.01 -17.32
N ASN A 75 -17.93 22.93 -17.20
CA ASN A 75 -19.26 22.87 -17.78
C ASN A 75 -20.24 23.60 -16.85
N PRO A 76 -20.86 24.71 -17.28
CA PRO A 76 -21.78 25.49 -16.45
C PRO A 76 -23.05 24.72 -16.09
N THR A 77 -23.37 23.59 -16.74
CA THR A 77 -24.50 22.74 -16.34
C THR A 77 -24.16 21.82 -15.17
N LEU A 78 -22.87 21.65 -14.84
CA LEU A 78 -22.38 20.74 -13.79
C LEU A 78 -21.76 21.48 -12.61
N TYR A 79 -21.21 22.67 -12.83
CA TYR A 79 -20.56 23.48 -11.80
C TYR A 79 -21.09 24.90 -11.82
N MET A 80 -21.44 25.41 -10.63
CA MET A 80 -21.85 26.80 -10.43
C MET A 80 -20.68 27.69 -9.96
N ASP A 81 -19.70 27.11 -9.25
CA ASP A 81 -18.49 27.78 -8.81
C ASP A 81 -17.25 27.08 -9.41
N PRO A 82 -16.35 27.82 -10.10
CA PRO A 82 -15.07 27.29 -10.56
C PRO A 82 -14.22 26.67 -9.46
N ARG A 83 -14.38 27.08 -8.19
CA ARG A 83 -13.67 26.51 -7.05
C ARG A 83 -14.03 25.05 -6.82
N ASP A 84 -15.31 24.69 -6.96
CA ASP A 84 -15.77 23.31 -6.82
C ASP A 84 -15.17 22.42 -7.91
N PHE A 85 -15.10 22.94 -9.14
CA PHE A 85 -14.45 22.28 -10.26
C PHE A 85 -12.96 22.02 -9.97
N ILE A 86 -12.23 23.04 -9.49
CA ILE A 86 -10.81 22.90 -9.12
C ILE A 86 -10.63 21.84 -8.04
N LEU A 87 -11.39 21.93 -6.94
CA LEU A 87 -11.24 21.02 -5.81
C LEU A 87 -11.54 19.58 -6.20
N LYS A 88 -12.54 19.34 -7.05
CA LYS A 88 -12.85 17.99 -7.53
C LYS A 88 -11.66 17.40 -8.29
N TYR A 89 -11.20 18.07 -9.35
CA TYR A 89 -10.15 17.54 -10.22
C TYR A 89 -8.81 17.43 -9.51
N MET A 90 -8.46 18.40 -8.66
CA MET A 90 -7.22 18.32 -7.90
C MET A 90 -7.23 17.18 -6.88
N ASN A 91 -8.35 16.95 -6.19
CA ASN A 91 -8.45 15.84 -5.24
C ASN A 91 -8.52 14.48 -5.92
N GLU A 92 -9.16 14.36 -7.08
CA GLU A 92 -9.13 13.14 -7.90
C GLU A 92 -7.74 12.86 -8.45
N TYR A 93 -7.02 13.90 -8.88
CA TYR A 93 -5.65 13.78 -9.35
C TYR A 93 -4.68 13.34 -8.24
N GLU A 94 -4.79 13.89 -7.03
CA GLU A 94 -4.01 13.41 -5.87
C GLU A 94 -4.31 11.95 -5.53
N GLN A 95 -5.59 11.57 -5.53
CA GLN A 95 -5.99 10.18 -5.32
C GLN A 95 -5.47 9.27 -6.43
N GLY A 96 -5.50 9.71 -7.69
CA GLY A 96 -4.94 8.98 -8.82
C GLY A 96 -3.42 8.80 -8.72
N LYS A 97 -2.70 9.83 -8.26
CA LYS A 97 -1.27 9.73 -7.94
C LYS A 97 -1.03 8.74 -6.81
N GLU A 98 -1.81 8.80 -5.74
CA GLU A 98 -1.71 7.87 -4.61
C GLU A 98 -1.98 6.42 -5.04
N LEU A 99 -3.05 6.18 -5.80
CA LEU A 99 -3.37 4.87 -6.36
C LEU A 99 -2.31 4.38 -7.35
N SER A 100 -1.74 5.26 -8.18
CA SER A 100 -0.63 4.91 -9.08
C SER A 100 0.65 4.62 -8.31
N ILE A 101 0.92 5.32 -7.21
CA ILE A 101 2.05 5.03 -6.32
C ILE A 101 1.81 3.69 -5.64
N MET A 102 0.61 3.41 -5.12
CA MET A 102 0.26 2.13 -4.52
C MET A 102 0.35 0.96 -5.52
N ALA A 103 0.01 1.21 -6.79
CA ALA A 103 0.10 0.22 -7.86
C ALA A 103 1.55 -0.02 -8.33
N ARG A 104 2.42 0.99 -8.29
CA ARG A 104 3.84 0.90 -8.74
C ARG A 104 4.81 0.58 -7.62
N CYS A 105 4.44 0.93 -6.40
CA CYS A 105 5.18 0.74 -5.17
C CYS A 105 4.20 0.05 -4.22
N PRO A 106 4.25 -1.27 -4.10
CA PRO A 106 3.51 -1.96 -3.06
C PRO A 106 4.16 -1.65 -1.69
N GLN A 107 4.00 -0.39 -1.24
CA GLN A 107 4.50 0.25 -0.02
C GLN A 107 6.01 0.07 0.26
N PRO A 108 6.71 1.07 0.85
CA PRO A 108 8.08 0.84 1.30
C PRO A 108 8.09 -0.31 2.32
N PRO A 109 9.15 -1.16 2.31
CA PRO A 109 9.27 -2.21 3.30
C PRO A 109 9.24 -1.56 4.67
N THR A 110 8.38 -2.03 5.55
CA THR A 110 8.77 -2.02 6.95
C THR A 110 10.06 -2.84 6.97
N VAL A 111 11.22 -2.16 7.02
CA VAL A 111 12.54 -2.80 7.11
C VAL A 111 12.59 -3.44 8.49
N VAL A 112 11.87 -4.54 8.67
CA VAL A 112 12.24 -5.53 9.64
C VAL A 112 13.41 -6.23 8.97
N GLY A 113 14.62 -6.04 9.52
CA GLY A 113 15.86 -6.63 9.02
C GLY A 113 15.89 -8.15 9.19
N ILE A 114 14.87 -8.85 8.71
CA ILE A 114 14.77 -10.30 8.74
C ILE A 114 15.58 -10.84 7.56
N ASP A 115 16.59 -11.65 7.88
CA ASP A 115 17.27 -12.46 6.88
C ASP A 115 16.34 -13.61 6.46
N ILE A 116 15.55 -13.39 5.42
CA ILE A 116 14.49 -14.31 4.96
C ILE A 116 15.04 -15.72 4.69
N LYS A 117 16.30 -15.84 4.26
CA LYS A 117 16.94 -17.13 4.00
C LYS A 117 17.16 -17.96 5.28
N LYS A 118 17.17 -17.31 6.45
CA LYS A 118 17.33 -17.96 7.76
C LYS A 118 16.00 -18.28 8.44
N VAL A 119 14.87 -17.81 7.91
CA VAL A 119 13.54 -18.09 8.47
C VAL A 119 13.27 -19.59 8.38
N LYS A 120 12.92 -20.21 9.52
CA LYS A 120 12.53 -21.61 9.54
C LYS A 120 11.09 -21.75 9.07
N LEU A 121 10.83 -22.72 8.20
CA LEU A 121 9.49 -22.99 7.68
C LEU A 121 8.49 -23.29 8.79
N ILE A 122 8.93 -23.90 9.90
CA ILE A 122 8.06 -24.13 11.07
C ILE A 122 7.60 -22.83 11.74
N ASP A 123 8.47 -21.81 11.81
CA ASP A 123 8.11 -20.50 12.36
C ASP A 123 7.20 -19.76 11.39
N PHE A 124 7.46 -19.90 10.09
CA PHE A 124 6.59 -19.36 9.05
C PHE A 124 5.18 -20.00 9.08
N MET A 125 5.07 -21.32 9.27
CA MET A 125 3.76 -21.98 9.45
C MET A 125 3.04 -21.48 10.70
N LYS A 126 3.77 -21.24 11.80
CA LYS A 126 3.21 -20.62 13.01
C LYS A 126 2.69 -19.20 12.72
N ALA A 127 3.44 -18.40 11.95
CA ALA A 127 3.01 -17.07 11.53
C ALA A 127 1.74 -17.09 10.66
N LEU A 128 1.58 -18.11 9.80
CA LEU A 128 0.37 -18.36 9.02
C LEU A 128 -0.82 -18.89 9.87
N GLY A 129 -0.66 -18.99 11.19
CA GLY A 129 -1.70 -19.45 12.12
C GLY A 129 -1.71 -20.95 12.39
N GLN A 130 -0.76 -21.73 11.84
CA GLN A 130 -0.60 -23.15 12.15
C GLN A 130 0.49 -23.36 13.21
N GLU A 131 0.14 -23.10 14.46
CA GLU A 131 1.10 -23.10 15.57
C GLU A 131 1.77 -24.46 15.83
N HIS A 132 1.03 -25.55 15.63
CA HIS A 132 1.53 -26.91 15.85
C HIS A 132 1.29 -27.78 14.62
N PRO A 133 2.23 -28.70 14.30
CA PRO A 133 2.01 -29.69 13.26
C PRO A 133 0.87 -30.63 13.65
N VAL A 134 0.15 -31.15 12.65
CA VAL A 134 -0.87 -32.18 12.83
C VAL A 134 -0.23 -33.50 13.29
N ALA A 135 0.97 -33.80 12.79
CA ALA A 135 1.76 -34.96 13.21
C ALA A 135 3.26 -34.69 13.04
N ALA A 136 4.09 -35.44 13.76
CA ALA A 136 5.54 -35.35 13.68
C ALA A 136 6.15 -36.76 13.60
N ASP A 137 7.17 -36.90 12.76
CA ASP A 137 7.94 -38.14 12.60
C ASP A 137 9.43 -37.79 12.45
N GLY A 138 10.21 -38.02 13.51
CA GLY A 138 11.61 -37.59 13.58
C GLY A 138 11.79 -36.10 13.27
N ASN A 139 12.50 -35.79 12.18
CA ASN A 139 12.75 -34.43 11.68
C ASN A 139 11.67 -33.91 10.73
N LEU A 140 10.61 -34.68 10.50
CA LEU A 140 9.48 -34.30 9.66
C LEU A 140 8.35 -33.74 10.51
N ARG A 141 7.72 -32.68 10.01
CA ARG A 141 6.55 -32.03 10.60
C ARG A 141 5.46 -31.97 9.53
N ILE A 142 4.31 -32.56 9.84
CA ILE A 142 3.18 -32.67 8.92
C ILE A 142 2.18 -31.57 9.28
N TYR A 143 1.86 -30.71 8.32
CA TYR A 143 0.95 -29.58 8.45
C TYR A 143 -0.16 -29.66 7.41
N ASN A 144 -1.22 -28.89 7.63
CA ASN A 144 -2.22 -28.71 6.60
C ASN A 144 -1.67 -27.82 5.49
N ALA A 145 -1.83 -28.21 4.23
CA ALA A 145 -1.38 -27.40 3.09
C ALA A 145 -2.10 -26.04 3.09
N PRO A 146 -1.39 -24.90 3.27
CA PRO A 146 -2.01 -23.61 3.56
C PRO A 146 -2.57 -22.92 2.30
N TYR A 147 -2.25 -23.42 1.11
CA TYR A 147 -2.74 -22.92 -0.18
C TYR A 147 -3.93 -23.72 -0.73
N ASP A 148 -4.33 -24.83 -0.09
CA ASP A 148 -5.47 -25.63 -0.52
C ASP A 148 -6.78 -25.05 0.05
N ALA A 149 -7.84 -25.00 -0.76
CA ALA A 149 -9.15 -24.52 -0.33
C ALA A 149 -9.79 -25.43 0.73
N ASN A 150 -9.41 -26.71 0.76
CA ASN A 150 -9.74 -27.65 1.83
C ASN A 150 -8.44 -28.21 2.43
N PRO A 151 -7.84 -27.52 3.41
CA PRO A 151 -6.52 -27.86 3.94
C PRO A 151 -6.51 -29.27 4.57
N GLY A 152 -5.76 -30.19 3.97
CA GLY A 152 -5.49 -31.52 4.52
C GLY A 152 -4.03 -31.66 4.97
N PRO A 153 -3.71 -32.62 5.86
CA PRO A 153 -2.37 -32.80 6.45
C PRO A 153 -1.39 -33.46 5.46
N THR A 154 -1.15 -32.79 4.33
CA THR A 154 -0.40 -33.34 3.20
C THR A 154 0.97 -32.66 3.04
N MET A 155 1.17 -31.49 3.66
CA MET A 155 2.43 -30.78 3.61
C MET A 155 3.40 -31.30 4.68
N VAL A 156 4.57 -31.74 4.24
CA VAL A 156 5.63 -32.29 5.09
C VAL A 156 6.85 -31.39 5.04
N ILE A 157 7.20 -30.80 6.18
CA ILE A 157 8.38 -29.94 6.36
C ILE A 157 9.49 -30.76 7.00
N ASN A 158 10.69 -30.72 6.43
CA ASN A 158 11.90 -31.28 7.04
C ASN A 158 12.66 -30.18 7.79
N THR A 159 12.81 -30.33 9.11
CA THR A 159 13.39 -29.30 9.98
C THR A 159 14.91 -29.14 9.85
N GLU A 160 15.61 -30.17 9.36
CA GLU A 160 17.07 -30.12 9.13
C GLU A 160 17.40 -29.35 7.85
N THR A 161 16.72 -29.69 6.75
CA THR A 161 16.96 -29.08 5.44
C THR A 161 16.19 -27.78 5.22
N ASN A 162 15.17 -27.52 6.04
CA ASN A 162 14.26 -26.38 5.91
C ASN A 162 13.56 -26.33 4.54
N LEU A 163 13.20 -27.51 4.02
CA LEU A 163 12.45 -27.71 2.79
C LEU A 163 11.11 -28.37 3.09
N TRP A 164 10.12 -28.15 2.23
CA TRP A 164 8.82 -28.79 2.31
C TRP A 164 8.51 -29.58 1.04
N ARG A 165 7.58 -30.52 1.16
CA ARG A 165 6.92 -31.21 0.04
C ARG A 165 5.46 -31.45 0.38
N ASP A 166 4.58 -31.42 -0.60
CA ASP A 166 3.19 -31.81 -0.47
C ASP A 166 2.97 -33.18 -1.11
N THR A 167 2.45 -34.11 -0.32
CA THR A 167 2.18 -35.49 -0.76
C THR A 167 0.97 -35.58 -1.69
N LYS A 168 0.12 -34.55 -1.76
CA LYS A 168 -1.07 -34.50 -2.61
C LYS A 168 -0.79 -33.86 -3.97
N SER A 169 -0.29 -32.62 -4.00
CA SER A 169 0.01 -31.91 -5.25
C SER A 169 1.34 -32.32 -5.89
N GLY A 170 2.28 -32.85 -5.10
CA GLY A 170 3.66 -33.08 -5.51
C GLY A 170 4.53 -31.83 -5.51
N ALA A 171 3.99 -30.66 -5.13
CA ALA A 171 4.77 -29.43 -4.99
C ALA A 171 5.82 -29.57 -3.86
N TYR A 172 6.96 -28.91 -4.01
CA TYR A 172 8.03 -28.95 -3.03
C TYR A 172 8.95 -27.74 -3.18
N GLY A 173 9.68 -27.39 -2.12
CA GLY A 173 10.71 -26.37 -2.21
C GLY A 173 11.06 -25.70 -0.89
N SER A 174 11.56 -24.48 -1.02
CA SER A 174 11.94 -23.58 0.06
C SER A 174 10.77 -22.69 0.50
N ILE A 175 11.04 -21.74 1.39
CA ILE A 175 10.08 -20.72 1.81
C ILE A 175 9.60 -19.83 0.65
N TYR A 176 10.43 -19.61 -0.37
CA TYR A 176 10.02 -18.84 -1.55
C TYR A 176 9.02 -19.60 -2.41
N ASP A 177 9.24 -20.91 -2.58
CA ASP A 177 8.33 -21.77 -3.32
C ASP A 177 6.98 -21.86 -2.59
N LEU A 178 6.98 -21.95 -1.25
CA LEU A 178 5.74 -21.91 -0.46
C LEU A 178 5.03 -20.55 -0.59
N ALA A 179 5.77 -19.45 -0.49
CA ALA A 179 5.22 -18.11 -0.66
C ALA A 179 4.64 -17.90 -2.07
N TYR A 180 5.26 -18.50 -3.09
CA TYR A 180 4.74 -18.53 -4.45
C TYR A 180 3.39 -19.26 -4.51
N GLU A 181 3.27 -20.45 -3.92
CA GLU A 181 2.00 -21.19 -3.88
C GLU A 181 0.89 -20.41 -3.16
N LEU A 182 1.23 -19.64 -2.13
CA LEU A 182 0.26 -18.84 -1.35
C LEU A 182 -0.19 -17.56 -2.05
N THR A 183 0.71 -16.92 -2.80
CA THR A 183 0.47 -15.57 -3.37
C THR A 183 0.23 -15.58 -4.87
N GLY A 184 0.67 -16.63 -5.58
CA GLY A 184 0.73 -16.70 -7.04
C GLY A 184 1.75 -15.74 -7.67
N SER A 185 2.60 -15.08 -6.88
CA SER A 185 3.52 -14.05 -7.38
C SER A 185 4.89 -14.62 -7.73
N CYS A 186 5.35 -14.40 -8.96
CA CYS A 186 6.73 -14.66 -9.36
C CYS A 186 7.70 -13.50 -9.04
N ASN A 187 7.21 -12.41 -8.42
CA ASN A 187 8.02 -11.24 -8.10
C ASN A 187 8.73 -11.44 -6.76
N MET A 188 10.06 -11.54 -6.80
CA MET A 188 10.89 -11.78 -5.61
C MET A 188 10.67 -10.73 -4.50
N SER A 189 10.44 -9.48 -4.85
CA SER A 189 10.18 -8.41 -3.87
C SER A 189 8.83 -8.59 -3.18
N GLU A 190 7.83 -9.13 -3.88
CA GLU A 190 6.52 -9.43 -3.29
C GLU A 190 6.59 -10.65 -2.38
N LEU A 191 7.29 -11.71 -2.80
CA LEU A 191 7.55 -12.87 -1.95
C LEU A 191 8.31 -12.48 -0.68
N ASN A 192 9.38 -11.69 -0.82
CA ASN A 192 10.13 -11.18 0.32
C ASN A 192 9.24 -10.37 1.28
N ARG A 193 8.39 -9.49 0.73
CA ARG A 193 7.48 -8.66 1.52
C ARG A 193 6.45 -9.50 2.26
N TYR A 194 5.83 -10.46 1.58
CA TYR A 194 4.84 -11.35 2.18
C TYR A 194 5.45 -12.16 3.33
N ILE A 195 6.61 -12.78 3.12
CA ILE A 195 7.29 -13.54 4.17
C ILE A 195 7.63 -12.65 5.37
N ALA A 196 8.17 -11.45 5.11
CA ALA A 196 8.50 -10.51 6.17
C ALA A 196 7.27 -10.01 6.94
N SER A 197 6.13 -9.78 6.26
CA SER A 197 4.91 -9.32 6.91
C SER A 197 4.32 -10.37 7.84
N GLU A 198 4.23 -11.62 7.40
CA GLU A 198 3.74 -12.73 8.23
C GLU A 198 4.65 -12.91 9.46
N MET A 199 5.97 -12.94 9.25
CA MET A 199 6.93 -13.11 10.34
C MET A 199 6.91 -11.95 11.35
N ALA A 200 6.63 -10.71 10.91
CA ALA A 200 6.52 -9.56 11.80
C ALA A 200 5.29 -9.64 12.73
N VAL A 201 4.20 -10.31 12.30
CA VAL A 201 3.04 -10.57 13.16
C VAL A 201 3.42 -11.49 14.30
N LEU A 202 4.19 -12.55 14.00
CA LEU A 202 4.65 -13.53 14.98
C LEU A 202 5.54 -12.90 16.08
N GLU A 203 6.47 -12.02 15.72
CA GLU A 203 7.33 -11.35 16.70
C GLU A 203 6.52 -10.42 17.64
N LYS A 204 5.56 -9.68 17.10
CA LYS A 204 4.66 -8.83 17.92
C LYS A 204 3.78 -9.63 18.89
N SER A 205 3.44 -10.88 18.57
CA SER A 205 2.74 -11.76 19.50
C SER A 205 3.63 -12.25 20.65
N LYS A 206 4.92 -12.53 20.40
CA LYS A 206 5.87 -12.97 21.44
C LYS A 206 6.13 -11.88 22.49
N ASP A 207 6.23 -10.61 22.07
CA ASP A 207 6.43 -9.47 22.99
C ASP A 207 5.25 -9.25 23.95
N LYS A 208 4.04 -9.70 23.57
CA LYS A 208 2.85 -9.66 24.43
C LYS A 208 2.80 -10.83 25.39
N GLU A 209 3.24 -12.02 24.99
CA GLU A 209 3.27 -13.20 25.87
C GLU A 209 4.36 -13.09 26.94
N GLN A 210 5.52 -12.52 26.63
CA GLN A 210 6.62 -12.36 27.61
C GLN A 210 6.34 -11.33 28.73
N ASN A 211 5.29 -10.51 28.60
CA ASN A 211 4.83 -9.61 29.68
C ASN A 211 3.80 -10.27 30.62
N THR A 212 3.56 -11.57 30.51
CA THR A 212 2.60 -12.28 31.37
C THR A 212 3.18 -13.60 31.88
N GLU A 213 3.97 -13.57 32.96
CA GLU A 213 4.28 -14.74 33.79
C GLU A 213 3.83 -14.51 35.26
N PRO A 214 3.58 -15.56 36.06
CA PRO A 214 2.25 -15.80 36.64
C PRO A 214 2.15 -15.42 38.12
N SER A 215 0.98 -14.89 38.51
CA SER A 215 0.61 -14.68 39.92
C SER A 215 0.61 -16.02 40.67
N LYS A 216 1.54 -16.15 41.62
CA LYS A 216 1.60 -17.27 42.57
C LYS A 216 0.32 -17.29 43.39
N GLN A 217 -0.39 -18.42 43.36
CA GLN A 217 -1.42 -18.78 44.33
C GLN A 217 -0.78 -18.91 45.72
N GLU A 218 -1.21 -18.09 46.68
CA GLU A 218 -0.97 -18.32 48.11
C GLU A 218 -2.02 -19.28 48.70
N PRO A 219 -1.62 -20.18 49.61
CA PRO A 219 -2.54 -21.15 50.21
C PRO A 219 -3.36 -20.54 51.35
N ASP A 220 -4.63 -20.91 51.34
CA ASP A 220 -5.69 -20.61 52.30
C ASP A 220 -5.31 -20.99 53.75
N LYS A 221 -5.56 -20.10 54.73
CA LYS A 221 -5.36 -20.39 56.16
C LYS A 221 -6.57 -19.95 56.98
N PRO A 222 -7.10 -20.77 57.91
CA PRO A 222 -8.49 -20.66 58.34
C PRO A 222 -8.73 -19.75 59.56
N GLN A 223 -9.98 -19.29 59.60
CA GLN A 223 -10.65 -18.38 60.54
C GLN A 223 -10.37 -18.63 62.03
N ARG A 224 -10.10 -17.54 62.79
CA ARG A 224 -10.18 -17.54 64.26
C ARG A 224 -11.53 -16.99 64.71
N LYS A 225 -12.27 -17.83 65.45
CA LYS A 225 -13.51 -17.53 66.16
C LYS A 225 -13.26 -16.49 67.27
N ILE A 226 -14.12 -15.48 67.33
CA ILE A 226 -14.34 -14.64 68.52
C ILE A 226 -15.16 -15.47 69.52
N ARG A 227 -14.73 -15.51 70.78
CA ARG A 227 -15.49 -16.07 71.90
C ARG A 227 -16.05 -14.89 72.71
N LEU A 228 -17.29 -15.05 73.20
CA LEU A 228 -17.94 -14.17 74.18
C LEU A 228 -17.03 -13.91 75.39
#